data_AF-A0A0R1MI51-F1
#
_entry.id   AF-A0A0R1MI51-F1
#
_cell.length_a   1.000
_cell.length_b   1.000
_cell.length_c   1.000
_cell.angle_alpha   90.00
_cell.angle_beta   90.00
_cell.angle_gamma   90.00
#
_symmetry.space_group_name_H-M   'P 1'
#
loop_
_entity.id
_entity.type
_entity.pdbx_description
1 polymer ?
#
loop_
_entity_poly.entity_id
_entity_poly.type
_entity_poly.pdbx_seq_one_letter_code
_entity_poly.pdbx_strand_id
1 'polypeptide(L)'
;MSILSYILVVLVALEAIFIMLLEMFAVESKMSQKAFGLSPEYLSQKEAKIAMANQGLYNGFVGVGILVVLFVFPSNAVFYGALLFVGFVVIAAIYGSLTVNPKVIFSQGLLAILAVLSLLFT
;
A
#
# COMPACT_ATOMS: atom_id res chain seq x y z
N MET A 1 9.13 -17.29 -8.48
CA MET A 1 9.28 -15.82 -8.36
C MET A 1 10.60 -15.45 -9.00
N SER A 2 10.56 -14.59 -10.01
CA SER A 2 11.77 -14.03 -10.60
C SER A 2 12.38 -12.96 -9.71
N ILE A 3 13.62 -12.55 -10.01
CA ILE A 3 14.28 -11.42 -9.35
C ILE A 3 13.47 -10.12 -9.52
N LEU A 4 12.81 -9.96 -10.67
CA LEU A 4 11.95 -8.81 -10.94
C LEU A 4 10.72 -8.82 -10.03
N SER A 5 10.03 -9.97 -9.91
CA SER A 5 8.88 -10.09 -8.99
C SER A 5 9.30 -9.75 -7.56
N TYR A 6 10.45 -10.26 -7.14
CA TYR A 6 10.96 -10.02 -5.79
C TYR A 6 11.20 -8.53 -5.52
N ILE A 7 11.89 -7.83 -6.44
CA ILE A 7 12.12 -6.39 -6.34
C ILE A 7 10.80 -5.62 -6.28
N LEU A 8 9.86 -5.93 -7.18
CA LEU A 8 8.56 -5.25 -7.21
C LEU A 8 7.77 -5.45 -5.91
N VAL A 9 7.72 -6.68 -5.38
CA VAL A 9 7.02 -6.98 -4.12
C VAL A 9 7.67 -6.26 -2.94
N VAL A 10 9.01 -6.18 -2.88
CA VAL A 10 9.71 -5.37 -1.86
C VAL A 10 9.34 -3.89 -1.99
N LEU A 11 9.31 -3.35 -3.20
CA LEU A 11 8.92 -1.94 -3.39
C LEU A 11 7.47 -1.69 -2.95
N VAL A 12 6.53 -2.62 -3.19
CA VAL A 12 5.14 -2.51 -2.68
C VAL A 12 5.12 -2.48 -1.16
N ALA A 13 5.93 -3.30 -0.49
CA ALA A 13 6.03 -3.29 0.96
C ALA A 13 6.53 -1.94 1.48
N LEU A 14 7.55 -1.37 0.83
CA LEU A 14 8.10 -0.06 1.18
C LEU A 14 7.11 1.07 0.92
N GLU A 15 6.36 1.00 -0.20
CA GLU A 15 5.28 1.94 -0.50
C GLU A 15 4.19 1.91 0.57
N ALA A 16 3.75 0.71 0.99
CA ALA A 16 2.74 0.56 2.04
C ALA A 16 3.21 1.13 3.39
N ILE A 17 4.48 0.91 3.77
CA ILE A 17 5.08 1.50 4.98
C ILE A 17 5.21 3.02 4.84
N PHE A 18 5.59 3.50 3.66
CA PHE A 18 5.68 4.93 3.41
C PHE A 18 4.30 5.62 3.51
N ILE A 19 3.26 5.00 2.96
CA ILE A 19 1.87 5.46 3.09
C ILE A 19 1.44 5.46 4.55
N MET A 20 1.73 4.40 5.32
CA MET A 20 1.48 4.37 6.76
C MET A 20 2.10 5.60 7.45
N LEU A 21 3.37 5.91 7.16
CA LEU A 21 4.04 7.06 7.77
C LEU A 21 3.37 8.38 7.39
N LEU A 22 2.94 8.54 6.14
CA LEU A 22 2.20 9.71 5.68
C LEU A 22 0.84 9.86 6.37
N GLU A 23 0.07 8.78 6.46
CA GLU A 23 -1.29 8.77 7.03
C GLU A 23 -1.29 8.92 8.56
N MET A 24 -0.29 8.38 9.24
CA MET A 24 -0.19 8.44 10.72
C MET A 24 0.51 9.70 11.23
N PHE A 25 1.60 10.13 10.59
CA PHE A 25 2.48 11.15 11.15
C PHE A 25 2.53 12.44 10.33
N ALA A 26 2.19 12.41 9.05
CA ALA A 26 2.30 13.55 8.14
C ALA A 26 0.99 13.83 7.36
N VAL A 27 -0.16 13.53 7.96
CA VAL A 27 -1.46 13.56 7.30
C VAL A 27 -1.84 14.93 6.74
N GLU A 28 -1.45 16.02 7.42
CA GLU A 28 -1.71 17.40 6.99
C GLU A 28 -0.71 17.91 5.93
N SER A 29 0.33 17.14 5.60
CA SER A 29 1.36 17.58 4.66
C SER A 29 0.80 17.78 3.24
N LYS A 30 1.45 18.65 2.46
CA LYS A 30 1.13 18.84 1.02
C LYS A 30 1.27 17.54 0.22
N MET A 31 2.14 16.63 0.67
CA MET A 31 2.35 15.35 0.03
C MET A 31 1.14 14.44 0.23
N SER A 32 0.65 14.30 1.47
CA SER A 32 -0.57 13.54 1.79
C SER A 32 -1.79 14.12 1.07
N GLN A 33 -1.94 15.45 1.07
CA GLN A 33 -2.99 16.13 0.31
C GLN A 33 -2.95 15.78 -1.19
N LYS A 34 -1.77 15.75 -1.80
CA LYS A 34 -1.61 15.42 -3.22
C LYS A 34 -1.85 13.93 -3.51
N ALA A 35 -1.39 13.05 -2.62
CA ALA A 35 -1.48 11.60 -2.76
C ALA A 35 -2.92 11.10 -2.64
N PHE A 36 -3.67 11.64 -1.67
CA PHE A 36 -5.06 11.23 -1.39
C PHE A 36 -6.10 12.17 -2.00
N GLY A 37 -5.69 13.38 -2.41
CA GLY A 37 -6.57 14.39 -2.99
C GLY A 37 -7.65 14.90 -2.04
N LEU A 38 -7.35 14.91 -0.74
CA LEU A 38 -8.22 15.38 0.34
C LEU A 38 -7.94 16.85 0.65
N SER A 39 -8.97 17.60 1.07
CA SER A 39 -8.81 19.02 1.36
C SER A 39 -8.00 19.25 2.65
N PRO A 40 -7.22 20.35 2.73
CA PRO A 40 -6.50 20.71 3.95
C PRO A 40 -7.43 20.85 5.16
N GLU A 41 -8.61 21.42 4.93
CA GLU A 41 -9.62 21.65 5.97
C GLU A 41 -10.13 20.32 6.55
N TYR A 42 -10.42 19.32 5.70
CA TYR A 42 -10.81 17.99 6.17
C TYR A 42 -9.67 17.31 6.96
N LEU A 43 -8.45 17.32 6.44
CA LEU A 43 -7.30 16.67 7.09
C LEU A 43 -6.91 17.34 8.41
N SER A 44 -7.32 18.60 8.62
CA SER A 44 -7.13 19.32 9.88
C SER A 44 -8.10 18.89 10.99
N GLN A 45 -9.21 18.21 10.65
CA GLN A 45 -10.21 17.73 11.59
C GLN A 45 -9.65 16.58 12.45
N LYS A 46 -9.96 16.59 13.74
CA LYS A 46 -9.43 15.59 14.68
C LYS A 46 -9.86 14.17 14.32
N GLU A 47 -11.12 14.01 13.94
CA GLU A 47 -11.73 12.73 13.57
C GLU A 47 -11.10 12.18 12.30
N ALA A 48 -10.84 13.05 11.31
CA ALA A 48 -10.13 12.68 10.09
C ALA A 48 -8.70 12.21 10.38
N LYS A 49 -7.96 12.89 11.25
CA LYS A 49 -6.60 12.47 11.66
C LYS A 49 -6.61 11.10 12.33
N ILE A 50 -7.58 10.84 13.22
CA ILE A 50 -7.71 9.53 13.88
C ILE A 50 -8.04 8.44 12.86
N ALA A 51 -8.99 8.70 11.95
CA ALA A 51 -9.37 7.74 10.91
C ALA A 51 -8.21 7.44 9.96
N MET A 52 -7.50 8.47 9.48
CA MET A 52 -6.34 8.34 8.62
C MET A 52 -5.19 7.60 9.33
N ALA A 53 -4.92 7.90 10.60
CA ALA A 53 -3.90 7.17 11.35
C ALA A 53 -4.23 5.68 11.50
N ASN A 54 -5.50 5.34 11.69
CA ASN A 54 -5.92 3.94 11.74
C ASN A 54 -5.79 3.26 10.35
N GLN A 55 -6.15 3.97 9.27
CA GLN A 55 -5.94 3.50 7.90
C GLN A 55 -4.46 3.27 7.60
N GLY A 56 -3.60 4.19 8.04
CA GLY A 56 -2.14 4.07 7.97
C GLY A 56 -1.62 2.84 8.67
N LEU A 57 -2.09 2.57 9.89
CA LEU A 57 -1.67 1.38 10.63
C LEU A 57 -1.98 0.09 9.88
N TYR A 58 -3.15 -0.03 9.23
CA TYR A 58 -3.47 -1.18 8.39
C TYR A 58 -2.54 -1.30 7.17
N ASN A 59 -2.22 -0.19 6.50
CA ASN A 59 -1.21 -0.18 5.43
C ASN A 59 0.16 -0.66 5.95
N GLY A 60 0.52 -0.27 7.17
CA GLY A 60 1.71 -0.75 7.88
C GLY A 60 1.71 -2.26 8.09
N PHE A 61 0.59 -2.83 8.54
CA PHE A 61 0.45 -4.27 8.69
C PHE A 61 0.63 -5.03 7.38
N VAL A 62 0.12 -4.48 6.27
CA VAL A 62 0.31 -5.07 4.94
C VAL A 62 1.78 -5.01 4.53
N GLY A 63 2.43 -3.85 4.66
CA GLY A 63 3.85 -3.71 4.30
C GLY A 63 4.76 -4.63 5.12
N VAL A 64 4.58 -4.66 6.44
CA VAL A 64 5.30 -5.59 7.32
C VAL A 64 4.98 -7.04 7.00
N GLY A 65 3.70 -7.35 6.72
CA GLY A 65 3.26 -8.70 6.32
C GLY A 65 3.96 -9.19 5.06
N ILE A 66 4.12 -8.32 4.04
CA ILE A 66 4.87 -8.65 2.82
C ILE A 66 6.34 -8.96 3.17
N LEU A 67 7.00 -8.12 3.98
CA LEU A 67 8.40 -8.36 4.37
C LEU A 67 8.54 -9.68 5.15
N VAL A 68 7.64 -9.96 6.09
CA VAL A 68 7.63 -11.23 6.83
C VAL A 68 7.47 -12.42 5.89
N VAL A 69 6.56 -12.35 4.92
CA VAL A 69 6.40 -13.40 3.91
C VAL A 69 7.68 -13.59 3.09
N LEU A 70 8.36 -12.51 2.66
CA LEU A 70 9.55 -12.62 1.83
C LEU A 70 10.79 -13.13 2.56
N PHE A 71 10.94 -12.80 3.84
CA PHE A 71 12.20 -13.00 4.56
C PHE A 71 12.13 -14.04 5.69
N VAL A 72 10.93 -14.44 6.13
CA VAL A 72 10.75 -15.33 7.29
C VAL A 72 10.02 -16.61 6.92
N PHE A 73 9.03 -16.56 6.03
CA PHE A 73 8.23 -17.74 5.69
C PHE A 73 9.04 -18.76 4.87
N PRO A 74 8.69 -20.06 4.95
CA PRO A 74 9.36 -21.08 4.15
C PRO A 74 9.14 -20.84 2.66
N SER A 75 10.13 -21.21 1.83
CA SER A 75 10.16 -20.87 0.40
C SER A 75 8.93 -21.31 -0.39
N ASN A 76 8.25 -22.38 0.02
CA ASN A 76 7.03 -22.88 -0.62
C ASN A 76 5.79 -22.02 -0.33
N ALA A 77 5.81 -21.17 0.69
CA ALA A 77 4.71 -20.27 1.06
C ALA A 77 4.89 -18.84 0.52
N VAL A 78 6.12 -18.44 0.18
CA VAL A 78 6.47 -17.06 -0.22
C VAL A 78 5.63 -16.57 -1.39
N PHE A 79 5.49 -17.39 -2.44
CA PHE A 79 4.72 -17.01 -3.63
C PHE A 79 3.26 -16.71 -3.29
N TYR A 80 2.59 -17.62 -2.59
CA TYR A 80 1.17 -17.47 -2.24
C TYR A 80 0.94 -16.32 -1.27
N GLY A 81 1.85 -16.15 -0.30
CA GLY A 81 1.79 -15.01 0.63
C GLY A 81 1.99 -13.68 -0.08
N ALA A 82 2.96 -13.58 -0.99
CA ALA A 82 3.21 -12.36 -1.76
C ALA A 82 2.00 -12.02 -2.63
N LEU A 83 1.44 -13.01 -3.34
CA LEU A 83 0.25 -12.81 -4.15
C LEU A 83 -0.95 -12.37 -3.32
N LEU A 84 -1.14 -12.93 -2.11
CA LEU A 84 -2.22 -12.55 -1.20
C LEU A 84 -2.09 -11.10 -0.74
N PHE A 85 -0.97 -10.72 -0.15
CA PHE A 85 -0.80 -9.38 0.41
C PHE A 85 -0.74 -8.29 -0.66
N VAL A 86 -0.01 -8.51 -1.75
CA VAL A 86 0.01 -7.55 -2.87
C VAL A 86 -1.37 -7.49 -3.53
N GLY A 87 -2.09 -8.61 -3.61
CA GLY A 87 -3.49 -8.65 -4.04
C GLY A 87 -4.40 -7.77 -3.18
N PHE A 88 -4.23 -7.76 -1.86
CA PHE A 88 -4.96 -6.83 -0.97
C PHE A 88 -4.67 -5.36 -1.31
N VAL A 89 -3.42 -5.01 -1.60
CA VAL A 89 -3.06 -3.64 -2.03
C VAL A 89 -3.77 -3.28 -3.34
N VAL A 90 -3.80 -4.18 -4.33
CA VAL A 90 -4.52 -3.95 -5.60
C VAL A 90 -6.01 -3.73 -5.35
N ILE A 91 -6.66 -4.57 -4.54
CA ILE A 91 -8.09 -4.44 -4.22
C ILE A 91 -8.36 -3.12 -3.51
N ALA A 92 -7.54 -2.76 -2.52
CA ALA A 92 -7.67 -1.51 -1.79
C ALA A 92 -7.48 -0.29 -2.72
N ALA A 93 -6.51 -0.34 -3.62
CA ALA A 93 -6.27 0.73 -4.60
C ALA A 93 -7.44 0.90 -5.58
N ILE A 94 -8.03 -0.20 -6.06
CA ILE A 94 -9.24 -0.15 -6.89
C ILE A 94 -10.38 0.48 -6.11
N TYR A 95 -10.67 -0.01 -4.91
CA TYR A 95 -11.76 0.50 -4.08
C TYR A 95 -11.57 1.99 -3.75
N GLY A 96 -10.37 2.39 -3.32
CA GLY A 96 -10.02 3.78 -3.03
C GLY A 96 -10.09 4.69 -4.26
N SER A 97 -9.73 4.17 -5.45
CA SER A 97 -9.85 4.93 -6.70
C SER A 97 -11.29 5.23 -7.10
N LEU A 98 -12.22 4.32 -6.79
CA LEU A 98 -13.64 4.46 -7.08
C LEU A 98 -14.39 5.28 -6.03
N THR A 99 -13.92 5.31 -4.79
CA THR A 99 -14.66 5.87 -3.66
C THR A 99 -14.08 7.17 -3.10
N VAL A 100 -12.75 7.33 -3.12
CA VAL A 100 -12.06 8.47 -2.49
C VAL A 100 -11.51 9.40 -3.56
N ASN A 101 -10.59 8.90 -4.40
CA ASN A 101 -9.95 9.70 -5.44
C ASN A 101 -9.37 8.80 -6.53
N PRO A 102 -9.68 9.03 -7.82
CA PRO A 102 -9.12 8.25 -8.93
C PRO A 102 -7.58 8.18 -8.94
N LYS A 103 -6.88 9.16 -8.34
CA LYS A 103 -5.41 9.16 -8.24
C LYS A 103 -4.85 8.04 -7.37
N VAL A 104 -5.64 7.44 -6.48
CA VAL A 104 -5.23 6.33 -5.61
C VAL A 104 -4.74 5.13 -6.41
N ILE A 105 -5.29 4.90 -7.61
CA ILE A 105 -4.82 3.82 -8.48
C ILE A 105 -3.35 4.01 -8.89
N PHE A 106 -2.87 5.25 -8.98
CA PHE A 106 -1.49 5.55 -9.34
C PHE A 106 -0.56 5.61 -8.13
N SER A 107 -1.05 6.12 -6.99
CA SER A 107 -0.25 6.28 -5.77
C SER A 107 -0.17 5.03 -4.89
N GLN A 108 -1.00 4.01 -5.14
CA GLN A 108 -0.99 2.73 -4.41
C GLN A 108 -1.10 1.53 -5.36
N GLY A 109 -1.89 1.66 -6.43
CA GLY A 109 -2.24 0.53 -7.30
C GLY A 109 -1.18 0.19 -8.33
N LEU A 110 -0.50 1.17 -8.92
CA LEU A 110 0.37 0.97 -10.07
C LEU A 110 1.47 -0.06 -9.78
N LEU A 111 2.21 0.13 -8.70
CA LEU A 111 3.31 -0.76 -8.35
C LEU A 111 2.81 -2.15 -7.94
N ALA A 112 1.72 -2.22 -7.18
CA ALA A 112 1.09 -3.48 -6.78
C ALA A 112 0.57 -4.28 -7.99
N ILE A 113 -0.05 -3.62 -8.98
CA ILE A 113 -0.51 -4.26 -10.21
C ILE A 113 0.68 -4.82 -11.00
N LEU A 114 1.76 -4.04 -11.16
CA LEU A 114 2.98 -4.53 -11.82
C LEU A 114 3.58 -5.72 -11.09
N ALA A 115 3.59 -5.69 -9.75
CA ALA A 115 4.07 -6.81 -8.93
C ALA A 115 3.21 -8.07 -9.13
N VAL A 116 1.87 -7.96 -9.11
CA VAL A 116 0.97 -9.10 -9.38
C VAL A 116 1.17 -9.65 -10.79
N LEU A 117 1.24 -8.80 -11.80
CA LEU A 117 1.49 -9.24 -13.18
C LEU A 117 2.83 -9.96 -13.29
N SER A 118 3.89 -9.42 -12.69
CA SER A 118 5.19 -10.11 -12.67
C SER A 118 5.10 -11.44 -11.92
N LEU A 119 4.43 -11.52 -10.77
CA LEU A 119 4.26 -12.78 -10.03
C LEU A 119 3.56 -13.86 -10.86
N LEU A 120 2.53 -13.50 -11.64
CA LEU A 120 1.75 -14.45 -12.42
C LEU A 120 2.43 -14.93 -13.70
N PHE A 121 3.31 -14.11 -14.27
CA PHE A 121 3.91 -14.36 -15.58
C PHE A 121 5.43 -14.59 -15.57
N THR A 122 6.07 -14.71 -14.39
CA THR A 122 7.51 -15.04 -14.24
C THR A 122 7.81 -15.97 -13.08
#